data_AF-A0A836RY24-F1
#
_entry.id   AF-A0A836RY24-F1
#
_cell.length_a   1.000
_cell.length_b   1.000
_cell.length_c   1.000
_cell.angle_alpha   90.00
_cell.angle_beta   90.00
_cell.angle_gamma   90.00
#
_symmetry.space_group_name_H-M   'P 1'
#
loop_
_entity.id
_entity.type
_entity.pdbx_description
1 polymer ?
#
loop_
_entity_poly.entity_id
_entity_poly.type
_entity_poly.pdbx_seq_one_letter_code
_entity_poly.pdbx_strand_id
1 'polypeptide(L)'
;MNERTLLSFILYGVKKSNIANMHEMFLAALNQLLLLEGVDDHVINKLNKEYLHFEYTKTNNKRVLGNMNDLMSLYKHFIYSEDGLKYCDLTNIIHRINNTPQKNIGWAYSIELTKELLQGDKSS
;
A
#
# COMPACT_ATOMS: atom_id res chain seq x y z
N MET A 1 -0.59 3.01 -3.93
CA MET A 1 -0.99 1.69 -4.47
C MET A 1 0.13 1.21 -5.38
N ASN A 2 0.59 -0.03 -5.23
CA ASN A 2 1.51 -0.66 -6.18
C ASN A 2 0.76 -1.12 -7.44
N GLU A 3 1.30 -0.84 -8.62
CA GLU A 3 0.61 -1.14 -9.89
C GLU A 3 0.54 -2.64 -10.24
N ARG A 4 1.48 -3.45 -9.73
CA ARG A 4 1.57 -4.88 -10.02
C ARG A 4 0.78 -5.72 -9.03
N THR A 5 0.93 -5.43 -7.74
CA THR A 5 0.36 -6.24 -6.66
C THR A 5 -0.94 -5.66 -6.10
N LEU A 6 -1.27 -4.41 -6.44
CA LEU A 6 -2.37 -3.64 -5.85
C LEU A 6 -2.25 -3.40 -4.34
N LEU A 7 -1.08 -3.69 -3.75
CA LEU A 7 -0.79 -3.32 -2.37
C LEU A 7 -1.07 -1.85 -2.15
N SER A 8 -1.89 -1.55 -1.16
CA SER A 8 -2.36 -0.19 -0.91
C SER A 8 -2.41 0.11 0.58
N PHE A 9 -2.30 1.39 0.90
CA PHE A 9 -2.45 1.90 2.25
C PHE A 9 -2.83 3.37 2.21
N ILE A 10 -3.35 3.88 3.32
CA ILE A 10 -3.72 5.29 3.49
C ILE A 10 -2.73 5.95 4.45
N LEU A 11 -2.17 7.07 4.04
CA LEU A 11 -1.49 8.01 4.92
C LEU A 11 -2.50 9.06 5.39
N TYR A 12 -2.82 9.06 6.68
CA TYR A 12 -3.69 10.07 7.30
C TYR A 12 -2.85 11.21 7.90
N GLY A 13 -3.43 12.41 8.02
CA GLY A 13 -2.82 13.54 8.72
C GLY A 13 -1.73 14.29 7.93
N VAL A 14 -1.53 13.99 6.64
CA VAL A 14 -0.58 14.71 5.78
C VAL A 14 -1.10 16.14 5.52
N LYS A 15 -0.41 17.13 6.10
CA LYS A 15 -0.66 18.57 5.86
C LYS A 15 0.29 19.10 4.78
N LYS A 16 -0.11 20.19 4.09
CA LYS A 16 0.75 20.87 3.10
C LYS A 16 2.13 21.25 3.66
N SER A 17 2.20 21.61 4.94
CA SER A 17 3.45 21.95 5.65
C SER A 17 4.44 20.78 5.76
N ASN A 18 3.95 19.53 5.68
CA ASN A 18 4.74 18.33 5.92
C ASN A 18 5.03 17.57 4.62
N ILE A 19 4.67 18.13 3.46
CA ILE A 19 4.92 17.51 2.16
C ILE A 19 6.43 17.32 1.91
N ALA A 20 7.27 18.20 2.46
CA ALA A 20 8.74 18.04 2.41
C ALA A 20 9.21 16.71 3.03
N ASN A 21 8.50 16.18 4.03
CA ASN A 21 8.83 14.92 4.71
C ASN A 21 7.98 13.75 4.20
N MET A 22 7.24 13.92 3.10
CA MET A 22 6.32 12.90 2.61
C MET A 22 7.07 11.62 2.20
N HIS A 23 8.33 11.75 1.78
CA HIS A 23 9.19 10.61 1.48
C HIS A 23 9.40 9.71 2.72
N GLU A 24 9.84 10.31 3.83
CA GLU A 24 10.08 9.59 5.08
C GLU A 24 8.78 9.00 5.66
N MET A 25 7.69 9.76 5.60
CA MET A 25 6.37 9.30 6.06
C MET A 25 5.88 8.09 5.24
N PHE A 26 6.08 8.12 3.92
CA PHE A 26 5.72 7.02 3.04
C PHE A 26 6.53 5.76 3.35
N LEU A 27 7.86 5.88 3.46
CA LEU A 27 8.72 4.74 3.79
C LEU A 27 8.41 4.16 5.17
N ALA A 28 8.22 5.01 6.18
CA ALA A 28 7.86 4.57 7.53
C ALA A 28 6.54 3.77 7.53
N ALA A 29 5.51 4.28 6.84
CA ALA A 29 4.23 3.58 6.75
C ALA A 29 4.31 2.29 5.93
N LEU A 30 5.08 2.27 4.83
CA LEU A 30 5.30 1.07 4.04
C LEU A 30 6.00 -0.01 4.88
N ASN A 31 7.06 0.36 5.60
CA ASN A 31 7.79 -0.56 6.48
C ASN A 31 6.87 -1.11 7.58
N GLN A 32 6.08 -0.24 8.22
CA GLN A 32 5.12 -0.66 9.23
C GLN A 32 4.09 -1.65 8.66
N LEU A 33 3.55 -1.38 7.47
CA LEU A 33 2.63 -2.29 6.79
C LEU A 33 3.29 -3.65 6.53
N LEU A 34 4.49 -3.67 5.94
CA LEU A 34 5.19 -4.91 5.61
C LEU A 34 5.51 -5.73 6.88
N LEU A 35 5.92 -5.06 7.97
CA LEU A 35 6.16 -5.71 9.26
C LEU A 35 4.88 -6.32 9.85
N LEU A 36 3.78 -5.58 9.84
CA LEU A 36 2.49 -6.08 10.33
C LEU A 36 1.99 -7.28 9.53
N GLU A 37 2.30 -7.33 8.24
CA GLU A 37 1.98 -8.44 7.37
C GLU A 37 3.00 -9.60 7.46
N GLY A 38 4.02 -9.51 8.33
CA GLY A 38 4.98 -10.58 8.59
C GLY A 38 6.10 -10.70 7.54
N VAL A 39 6.46 -9.60 6.87
CA VAL A 39 7.66 -9.54 6.02
C VAL A 39 8.90 -9.37 6.89
N ASP A 40 9.94 -10.14 6.58
CA ASP A 40 11.20 -10.15 7.33
C ASP A 40 11.95 -8.81 7.26
N ASP A 41 12.50 -8.37 8.39
CA ASP A 41 13.28 -7.13 8.53
C ASP A 41 14.43 -7.03 7.52
N HIS A 42 15.12 -8.14 7.20
CA HIS A 42 16.19 -8.15 6.22
C HIS A 42 15.70 -7.75 4.83
N VAL A 43 14.51 -8.22 4.44
CA VAL A 43 13.89 -7.91 3.14
C VAL A 43 13.48 -6.44 3.09
N ILE A 44 12.89 -5.92 4.17
CA ILE A 44 12.50 -4.51 4.29
C ILE A 44 13.74 -3.60 4.23
N ASN A 45 14.82 -3.97 4.91
CA ASN A 45 16.07 -3.22 4.88
C ASN A 45 16.72 -3.21 3.49
N LYS A 46 16.64 -4.31 2.73
CA LYS A 46 17.07 -4.35 1.33
C LYS A 46 16.23 -3.40 0.47
N LEU A 47 14.91 -3.46 0.60
CA LEU A 47 13.96 -2.59 -0.12
C LEU A 47 14.28 -1.10 0.13
N ASN A 48 14.49 -0.71 1.39
CA ASN A 48 14.79 0.69 1.73
C ASN A 48 16.09 1.21 1.10
N LYS A 49 17.09 0.33 0.89
CA LYS A 49 18.34 0.72 0.22
C LYS A 49 18.16 0.93 -1.29
N GLU A 50 17.27 0.15 -1.93
CA GLU A 50 16.99 0.24 -3.35
C GLU A 50 16.05 1.41 -3.69
N TYR A 51 15.09 1.70 -2.82
CA TYR A 51 14.06 2.74 -3.03
C TYR A 51 14.44 4.11 -2.47
N LEU A 52 15.75 4.41 -2.37
CA LEU A 52 16.26 5.70 -1.88
C LEU A 52 15.76 6.90 -2.71
N HIS A 53 15.34 6.69 -3.95
CA HIS A 53 14.77 7.72 -4.83
C HIS A 53 13.46 7.23 -5.45
N PHE A 54 12.37 7.93 -5.18
CA PHE A 54 11.11 7.78 -5.89
C PHE A 54 10.56 9.14 -6.33
N GLU A 55 9.94 9.15 -7.50
CA GLU A 55 9.33 10.35 -8.07
C GLU A 55 7.80 10.23 -8.03
N TYR A 56 7.15 11.27 -7.52
CA TYR A 56 5.69 11.36 -7.53
C TYR A 56 5.20 11.90 -8.87
N THR A 57 4.82 11.01 -9.78
CA THR A 57 4.31 11.38 -11.10
C THR A 57 2.83 11.08 -11.23
N LYS A 58 2.13 11.82 -12.10
CA LYS A 58 0.75 11.49 -12.48
C LYS A 58 0.79 10.29 -13.43
N THR A 59 -0.01 9.26 -13.15
CA THR A 59 -0.20 8.15 -14.09
C THR A 59 -1.28 8.49 -15.11
N ASN A 60 -0.98 8.27 -16.40
CA ASN A 60 -1.97 8.38 -17.49
C ASN A 60 -2.58 7.00 -17.85
N ASN A 61 -2.23 5.96 -17.10
CA ASN A 61 -2.71 4.62 -17.37
C ASN A 61 -4.14 4.45 -16.82
N LYS A 62 -5.12 4.40 -17.73
CA LYS A 62 -6.55 4.24 -17.39
C LYS A 62 -6.83 3.00 -16.54
N ARG A 63 -6.07 1.90 -16.73
CA ARG A 63 -6.22 0.69 -15.92
C ARG A 63 -5.78 0.92 -14.47
N VAL A 64 -4.64 1.60 -14.27
CA VAL A 64 -4.13 1.95 -12.94
C VAL A 64 -5.11 2.89 -12.23
N LEU A 65 -5.64 3.88 -12.95
CA LEU A 65 -6.66 4.79 -12.41
C LEU A 65 -7.95 4.05 -12.03
N GLY A 66 -8.39 3.08 -12.85
CA GLY A 66 -9.53 2.22 -12.54
C GLY A 66 -9.32 1.46 -11.23
N ASN A 67 -8.21 0.73 -11.12
CA ASN A 67 -7.86 -0.01 -9.90
C ASN A 67 -7.78 0.90 -8.66
N MET A 68 -7.21 2.09 -8.81
CA MET A 68 -7.12 3.06 -7.72
C MET A 68 -8.51 3.53 -7.26
N ASN A 69 -9.42 3.80 -8.20
CA ASN A 69 -10.80 4.17 -7.88
C ASN A 69 -11.57 3.04 -7.19
N ASP A 70 -11.36 1.79 -7.62
CA ASP A 70 -11.98 0.62 -7.00
C ASP A 70 -11.53 0.48 -5.55
N LEU A 71 -10.22 0.56 -5.30
CA LEU A 71 -9.66 0.54 -3.95
C LEU A 71 -10.15 1.72 -3.11
N MET A 72 -10.17 2.93 -3.66
CA MET A 72 -10.71 4.11 -2.95
C MET A 72 -12.17 3.91 -2.54
N SER A 73 -12.98 3.27 -3.38
CA SER A 73 -14.37 2.97 -3.08
C SER A 73 -14.47 1.95 -1.95
N LEU A 74 -13.60 0.94 -1.94
CA LEU A 74 -13.53 -0.07 -0.89
C LEU A 74 -13.08 0.51 0.46
N TYR A 75 -12.05 1.36 0.46
CA TYR A 75 -11.62 2.08 1.67
C TYR A 75 -12.76 2.93 2.24
N LYS A 76 -13.43 3.71 1.38
CA LYS A 76 -14.59 4.51 1.80
C LYS A 76 -15.67 3.64 2.42
N HIS A 77 -16.01 2.51 1.78
CA HIS A 77 -17.02 1.59 2.30
C HIS A 77 -16.70 1.11 3.72
N PHE A 78 -15.48 0.62 3.96
CA PHE A 78 -15.09 0.16 5.29
C PHE A 78 -15.04 1.30 6.32
N ILE A 79 -14.47 2.45 5.96
CA ILE A 79 -14.42 3.62 6.84
C ILE A 79 -15.83 4.06 7.24
N TYR A 80 -16.77 4.14 6.30
CA TYR A 80 -18.16 4.52 6.61
C TYR A 80 -18.90 3.45 7.41
N SER A 81 -18.59 2.17 7.22
CA SER A 81 -19.18 1.09 8.02
C SER A 81 -18.70 1.08 9.48
N GLU A 82 -17.57 1.71 9.77
CA GLU A 82 -16.97 1.82 11.10
C GLU A 82 -17.16 3.24 11.70
N ASP A 83 -18.31 3.87 11.45
CA ASP A 83 -18.68 5.21 11.93
C ASP A 83 -17.73 6.35 11.51
N GLY A 84 -16.98 6.14 10.42
CA GLY A 84 -16.13 7.14 9.81
C GLY A 84 -14.70 7.18 10.38
N LEU A 85 -13.90 8.07 9.80
CA LEU A 85 -12.44 8.13 10.00
C LEU A 85 -11.99 8.37 11.45
N LYS A 86 -12.88 8.88 12.30
CA LYS A 86 -12.59 9.17 13.71
C LYS A 86 -12.57 7.91 14.58
N TYR A 87 -13.31 6.88 14.19
CA TYR A 87 -13.52 5.67 15.00
C TYR A 87 -13.02 4.40 14.32
N CYS A 88 -12.78 4.44 13.00
CA CYS A 88 -12.32 3.27 12.27
C CYS A 88 -10.89 2.86 12.62
N ASP A 89 -10.63 1.55 12.62
CA ASP A 89 -9.27 1.02 12.69
C ASP A 89 -8.70 0.95 11.27
N LEU A 90 -8.04 2.04 10.86
CA LEU A 90 -7.41 2.11 9.54
C LEU A 90 -6.40 0.99 9.30
N THR A 91 -5.71 0.53 10.34
CA THR A 91 -4.72 -0.56 10.21
C THR A 91 -5.43 -1.85 9.83
N ASN A 92 -6.52 -2.18 10.52
CA ASN A 92 -7.34 -3.34 10.21
C ASN A 92 -8.00 -3.21 8.82
N ILE A 93 -8.47 -2.02 8.44
CA ILE A 93 -9.05 -1.81 7.09
C ILE A 93 -8.00 -2.05 6.00
N ILE A 94 -6.79 -1.51 6.17
CA ILE A 94 -5.68 -1.72 5.23
C ILE A 94 -5.34 -3.21 5.15
N HIS A 95 -5.22 -3.88 6.30
CA HIS A 95 -4.98 -5.33 6.37
C HIS A 95 -6.05 -6.12 5.61
N ARG A 96 -7.33 -5.87 5.91
CA ARG A 96 -8.48 -6.53 5.26
C ARG A 96 -8.48 -6.33 3.75
N ILE A 97 -8.22 -5.10 3.27
CA ILE A 97 -8.20 -4.81 1.83
C ILE A 97 -7.06 -5.54 1.13
N ASN A 98 -5.86 -5.54 1.71
CA ASN A 98 -4.70 -6.22 1.11
C ASN A 98 -4.81 -7.75 1.21
N ASN A 99 -5.66 -8.26 2.09
CA ASN A 99 -6.03 -9.67 2.26
C ASN A 99 -7.43 -10.00 1.68
N THR A 100 -7.96 -9.16 0.78
CA THR A 100 -9.18 -9.47 0.01
C THR A 100 -8.80 -9.97 -1.39
N PRO A 101 -9.44 -11.03 -1.93
CA PRO A 101 -9.21 -11.47 -3.31
C PRO A 101 -9.62 -10.39 -4.30
N GLN A 102 -8.72 -9.99 -5.22
CA GLN A 102 -9.00 -8.94 -6.19
C GLN A 102 -8.98 -9.47 -7.61
N LYS A 103 -10.09 -9.31 -8.34
CA LYS A 103 -10.24 -9.76 -9.73
C LYS A 103 -9.12 -9.27 -10.65
N ASN A 104 -8.65 -8.04 -10.43
CA ASN A 104 -7.68 -7.36 -11.29
C ASN A 104 -6.27 -7.95 -11.19
N ILE A 105 -6.01 -8.79 -10.18
CA ILE A 105 -4.81 -9.61 -9.98
C ILE A 105 -5.14 -11.10 -9.99
N GLY A 106 -6.19 -11.51 -10.72
CA GLY A 106 -6.53 -12.92 -10.88
C GLY A 106 -7.12 -13.57 -9.62
N TRP A 107 -7.83 -12.79 -8.79
CA TRP A 107 -8.35 -13.22 -7.49
C TRP A 107 -7.28 -13.58 -6.46
N ALA A 108 -6.03 -13.18 -6.69
CA ALA A 108 -4.99 -13.24 -5.67
C ALA A 108 -5.18 -12.18 -4.59
N TYR A 109 -4.41 -12.31 -3.51
CA TYR A 109 -4.30 -11.35 -2.43
C TYR A 109 -3.14 -10.39 -2.70
N SER A 110 -3.35 -9.08 -2.50
CA SER A 110 -2.32 -8.08 -2.76
C SER A 110 -1.05 -8.30 -1.94
N ILE A 111 -1.20 -8.74 -0.68
CA ILE A 111 -0.07 -8.99 0.19
C ILE A 111 0.74 -10.23 -0.22
N GLU A 112 0.08 -11.29 -0.70
CA GLU A 112 0.78 -12.49 -1.16
C GLU A 112 1.64 -12.19 -2.38
N LEU A 113 1.07 -11.54 -3.40
CA LEU A 113 1.83 -11.12 -4.58
C LEU A 113 2.98 -10.17 -4.24
N THR A 114 2.82 -9.34 -3.21
CA THR A 114 3.89 -8.48 -2.71
C THR A 114 5.00 -9.30 -2.08
N LYS A 115 4.67 -10.27 -1.22
CA LYS A 115 5.66 -11.17 -0.61
C LYS A 115 6.40 -12.00 -1.67
N GLU A 116 5.69 -12.52 -2.66
CA GLU A 116 6.28 -13.25 -3.78
C GLU A 116 7.25 -12.37 -4.59
N LEU A 117 6.84 -11.13 -4.90
CA LEU A 117 7.69 -10.17 -5.61
C LEU A 117 8.99 -9.89 -4.84
N LEU A 118 8.86 -9.62 -3.53
CA LEU A 118 10.01 -9.34 -2.65
C LEU A 118 10.94 -10.54 -2.47
N GLN A 119 10.42 -11.76 -2.57
CA GLN A 119 11.22 -13.00 -2.51
C GLN A 119 11.83 -13.37 -3.87
N GLY A 120 11.16 -13.03 -4.97
CA GLY A 120 11.59 -13.26 -6.36
C GLY A 120 12.77 -12.39 -6.79
N ASP A 121 12.94 -11.21 -6.18
CA ASP A 121 14.11 -10.34 -6.35
C ASP A 121 15.40 -10.90 -5.68
N LYS A 122 15.44 -12.21 -5.42
CA LYS A 122 16.65 -12.98 -5.08
C LYS A 122 17.51 -13.34 -6.29
N SER A 123 17.13 -12.96 -7.51
CA SER A 123 17.89 -13.28 -8.73
C SER A 123 18.05 -12.06 -9.65
N SER A 124 19.02 -11.19 -9.37
CA SER A 124 19.72 -10.34 -10.35
C SER A 124 21.06 -9.90 -9.78
#